data_AF-M8BAT7-F1
#
_entry.id   AF-M8BAT7-F1
#
_cell.length_a   1.000
_cell.length_b   1.000
_cell.length_c   1.000
_cell.angle_alpha   90.00
_cell.angle_beta   90.00
_cell.angle_gamma   90.00
#
_symmetry.space_group_name_H-M   'P 1'
#
loop_
_entity.id
_entity.type
_entity.pdbx_description
1 polymer ?
#
loop_
_entity_poly.entity_id
_entity_poly.type
_entity_poly.pdbx_seq_one_letter_code
_entity_poly.pdbx_strand_id
1 'polypeptide(L)'
;MQEQDSGLQLVHLLLACADFVSKGDQPSALRHLHLLRRVASPLGDSMQRVASYFADALATRLSVSSGTAISPRGAGAPYPFPPSPDTLKIYQILYQACPYIKFAHFTANQAIFEAFHGEDRVHAPKIMTLVEQEAGHNGPYFLGRFLEALHYYSAIFDSLDATFPADSAPRMKVEQCLLAPEIRNVVACEGAERVARHERLDRWRRIMEDRGFEAVPLSPAAVGQSQVLLGLYGAGDGYRLNEDKGCLLLGWQDRAIIGASAWRC
;
A
#
# COMPACT_ATOMS: atom_id res chain seq x y z
N MET A 1 -23.38 11.82 -10.01
CA MET A 1 -24.43 11.18 -9.18
C MET A 1 -24.44 9.66 -9.39
N GLN A 2 -24.64 9.15 -10.61
CA GLN A 2 -24.64 7.69 -10.88
C GLN A 2 -23.31 6.95 -10.57
N GLU A 3 -22.15 7.54 -10.84
CA GLU A 3 -20.84 6.90 -10.54
C GLU A 3 -20.59 6.78 -9.02
N GLN A 4 -20.98 7.79 -8.25
CA GLN A 4 -20.79 7.82 -6.80
C GLN A 4 -21.70 6.81 -6.08
N ASP A 5 -22.93 6.65 -6.57
CA ASP A 5 -23.86 5.61 -6.10
C ASP A 5 -23.38 4.20 -6.48
N SER A 6 -22.76 4.07 -7.66
CA SER A 6 -22.18 2.79 -8.12
C SER A 6 -20.97 2.38 -7.28
N GLY A 7 -20.10 3.33 -6.93
CA GLY A 7 -18.96 3.09 -6.03
C GLY A 7 -19.40 2.67 -4.62
N LEU A 8 -20.39 3.36 -4.05
CA LEU A 8 -20.94 3.01 -2.74
C LEU A 8 -21.55 1.60 -2.73
N GLN A 9 -22.24 1.22 -3.81
CA GLN A 9 -22.78 -0.13 -3.97
C GLN A 9 -21.68 -1.19 -3.96
N LEU A 10 -20.57 -0.95 -4.67
CA LEU A 10 -19.42 -1.87 -4.69
C LEU A 10 -18.82 -2.05 -3.29
N VAL A 11 -18.64 -0.96 -2.54
CA VAL A 11 -18.13 -1.01 -1.17
C VAL A 11 -19.07 -1.85 -0.28
N HIS A 12 -20.38 -1.62 -0.34
CA HIS A 12 -21.33 -2.42 0.43
C HIS A 12 -21.28 -3.91 0.06
N LEU A 13 -21.19 -4.24 -1.23
CA LEU A 13 -21.08 -5.63 -1.68
C LEU A 13 -19.78 -6.29 -1.21
N LEU A 14 -18.66 -5.57 -1.24
CA LEU A 14 -17.36 -6.06 -0.75
C LEU A 14 -17.41 -6.33 0.75
N LEU A 15 -17.93 -5.39 1.55
CA LEU A 15 -18.02 -5.52 2.99
C LEU A 15 -18.96 -6.66 3.40
N ALA A 16 -20.12 -6.78 2.74
CA ALA A 16 -21.04 -7.90 2.97
C ALA A 16 -20.38 -9.24 2.61
N CYS A 17 -19.69 -9.32 1.47
CA CYS A 17 -18.98 -10.54 1.07
C CYS A 17 -17.89 -10.91 2.10
N ALA A 18 -17.08 -9.95 2.53
CA ALA A 18 -16.04 -10.18 3.54
C ALA A 18 -16.64 -10.63 4.90
N ASP A 19 -17.77 -10.06 5.31
CA ASP A 19 -18.46 -10.49 6.53
C ASP A 19 -18.97 -11.94 6.44
N PHE A 20 -19.59 -12.33 5.32
CA PHE A 20 -19.99 -13.73 5.10
C PHE A 20 -18.80 -14.69 5.08
N VAL A 21 -17.69 -14.29 4.45
CA VAL A 21 -16.43 -15.06 4.46
C VAL A 21 -15.90 -15.19 5.89
N SER A 22 -15.96 -14.13 6.70
CA SER A 22 -15.52 -14.15 8.09
C SER A 22 -16.38 -15.06 8.97
N LYS A 23 -17.68 -15.18 8.67
CA LYS A 23 -18.64 -16.04 9.38
C LYS A 23 -18.64 -17.49 8.90
N GLY A 24 -17.94 -17.79 7.80
CA GLY A 24 -17.97 -19.12 7.17
C GLY A 24 -19.24 -19.42 6.38
N ASP A 25 -20.10 -18.43 6.10
CA ASP A 25 -21.29 -18.60 5.26
C ASP A 25 -20.90 -18.57 3.77
N GLN A 26 -20.40 -19.71 3.32
CA GLN A 26 -19.91 -19.89 1.96
C GLN A 26 -21.00 -19.69 0.88
N PRO A 27 -22.25 -20.20 1.02
CA PRO A 27 -23.30 -19.93 0.04
C PRO A 27 -23.60 -18.44 -0.14
N SER A 28 -23.71 -17.68 0.95
CA SER A 28 -23.94 -16.23 0.86
C SER A 28 -22.74 -15.50 0.31
N ALA A 29 -21.53 -15.86 0.72
CA ALA A 29 -20.30 -15.28 0.21
C ALA A 29 -20.16 -15.48 -1.31
N LEU A 30 -20.39 -16.70 -1.82
CA LEU A 30 -20.32 -17.01 -3.25
C LEU A 30 -21.37 -16.25 -4.08
N ARG A 31 -22.59 -16.09 -3.56
CA ARG A 31 -23.61 -15.26 -4.22
C ARG A 31 -23.16 -13.81 -4.36
N HIS A 32 -22.64 -13.21 -3.29
CA HIS A 32 -22.13 -11.84 -3.32
C HIS A 32 -20.92 -11.70 -4.24
N LEU A 33 -20.05 -12.70 -4.28
CA LEU A 33 -18.88 -12.71 -5.15
C LEU A 33 -19.26 -12.81 -6.63
N HIS A 34 -20.28 -13.61 -6.95
CA HIS A 34 -20.85 -13.66 -8.29
C HIS A 34 -21.46 -12.32 -8.72
N LEU A 35 -22.16 -11.63 -7.80
CA LEU A 35 -22.67 -10.28 -8.07
C LEU A 35 -21.54 -9.28 -8.28
N LEU A 36 -20.53 -9.26 -7.40
CA LEU A 36 -19.36 -8.40 -7.51
C LEU A 36 -18.66 -8.55 -8.87
N ARG A 37 -18.43 -9.78 -9.32
CA ARG A 37 -17.81 -10.05 -10.63
C ARG A 37 -18.63 -9.59 -11.84
N ARG A 38 -19.94 -9.39 -11.67
CA ARG A 38 -20.80 -8.85 -12.73
C ARG A 38 -20.79 -7.33 -12.80
N VAL A 39 -20.56 -6.65 -11.67
CA VAL A 39 -20.64 -5.18 -11.57
C VAL A 39 -19.28 -4.49 -11.51
N ALA A 40 -18.25 -5.19 -11.04
CA ALA A 40 -16.88 -4.69 -10.99
C ALA A 40 -16.17 -4.96 -12.33
N SER A 41 -15.41 -3.98 -12.80
CA SER A 41 -14.61 -4.07 -14.03
C SER A 41 -13.15 -3.75 -13.73
N PRO A 42 -12.18 -4.58 -14.16
CA PRO A 42 -10.76 -4.29 -14.01
C PRO A 42 -10.28 -3.16 -14.95
N LEU A 43 -11.13 -2.71 -15.87
CA LEU A 43 -10.88 -1.58 -16.79
C LEU A 43 -11.76 -0.37 -16.47
N GLY A 44 -12.52 -0.45 -15.38
CA GLY A 44 -13.45 0.59 -14.96
C GLY A 44 -12.77 1.75 -14.22
N ASP A 45 -13.57 2.52 -13.50
CA ASP A 45 -13.09 3.53 -12.56
C ASP A 45 -12.27 2.90 -11.39
N SER A 46 -11.60 3.74 -10.61
CA SER A 46 -10.81 3.32 -9.45
C SER A 46 -11.53 2.30 -8.56
N MET A 47 -12.78 2.56 -8.16
CA MET A 47 -13.52 1.68 -7.26
C MET A 47 -13.91 0.36 -7.92
N GLN A 48 -14.24 0.36 -9.21
CA GLN A 48 -14.47 -0.86 -9.99
C GLN A 48 -13.23 -1.74 -10.06
N ARG A 49 -12.04 -1.15 -10.27
CA ARG A 49 -10.77 -1.89 -10.31
C ARG A 49 -10.40 -2.44 -8.93
N VAL A 50 -10.52 -1.63 -7.88
CA VAL A 50 -10.36 -2.06 -6.49
C VAL A 50 -11.28 -3.24 -6.18
N ALA A 51 -12.57 -3.11 -6.48
CA ALA A 51 -13.55 -4.16 -6.25
C ALA A 51 -13.22 -5.45 -7.01
N SER A 52 -12.71 -5.35 -8.25
CA SER A 52 -12.26 -6.51 -9.03
C SER A 52 -11.12 -7.26 -8.32
N TYR A 53 -10.07 -6.55 -7.89
CA TYR A 53 -8.93 -7.18 -7.23
C TYR A 53 -9.29 -7.78 -5.86
N PHE A 54 -10.12 -7.09 -5.09
CA PHE A 54 -10.61 -7.60 -3.81
C PHE A 54 -11.55 -8.79 -3.96
N ALA A 55 -12.41 -8.80 -4.97
CA ALA A 55 -13.28 -9.94 -5.27
C ALA A 55 -12.46 -11.20 -5.63
N ASP A 56 -11.39 -11.04 -6.41
CA ASP A 56 -10.49 -12.15 -6.74
C ASP A 56 -9.69 -12.65 -5.53
N ALA A 57 -9.29 -11.74 -4.64
CA ALA A 57 -8.65 -12.11 -3.38
C ALA A 57 -9.61 -12.86 -2.44
N LEU A 58 -10.86 -12.41 -2.31
CA LEU A 58 -11.91 -13.10 -1.56
C LEU A 58 -12.23 -14.49 -2.15
N ALA A 59 -12.27 -14.61 -3.47
CA ALA A 59 -12.50 -15.89 -4.15
C ALA A 59 -11.36 -16.89 -3.88
N THR A 60 -10.13 -16.38 -3.86
CA THR A 60 -8.94 -17.15 -3.50
C THR A 60 -9.05 -17.64 -2.06
N ARG A 61 -9.41 -16.76 -1.12
CA ARG A 61 -9.60 -17.10 0.29
C ARG A 61 -10.64 -18.21 0.49
N LEU A 62 -11.79 -18.10 -0.17
CA LEU A 62 -12.86 -19.10 -0.11
C LEU A 62 -12.41 -20.46 -0.66
N SER A 63 -11.67 -20.46 -1.78
CA SER A 63 -11.15 -21.68 -2.38
C SER A 63 -10.12 -22.39 -1.48
N VAL A 64 -9.25 -21.61 -0.83
CA VAL A 64 -8.27 -22.14 0.14
C VAL A 64 -8.97 -22.69 1.38
N SER A 65 -9.97 -21.99 1.91
CA SER A 65 -10.74 -22.44 3.09
C SER A 65 -11.53 -23.72 2.82
N SER A 66 -11.93 -23.95 1.57
CA SER A 66 -12.67 -25.15 1.14
C SER A 66 -11.76 -26.35 0.86
N GLY A 67 -10.43 -26.19 0.90
CA GLY A 67 -9.47 -27.23 0.50
C GLY A 67 -9.46 -27.53 -1.00
N THR A 68 -10.16 -26.75 -1.82
CA THR A 68 -10.29 -26.96 -3.26
C THR A 68 -9.16 -26.33 -4.06
N ALA A 69 -8.33 -25.50 -3.43
CA ALA A 69 -7.13 -24.92 -4.03
C ALA A 69 -5.90 -25.23 -3.16
N ILE A 70 -4.77 -25.52 -3.81
CA ILE A 70 -3.47 -25.58 -3.14
C ILE A 70 -3.19 -24.18 -2.57
N SER A 71 -2.67 -24.14 -1.34
CA SER A 71 -2.22 -22.89 -0.69
C SER A 71 -1.45 -22.03 -1.69
N PRO A 72 -1.64 -20.69 -1.73
CA PRO A 72 -0.98 -19.79 -2.67
C PRO A 72 0.56 -19.74 -2.57
N ARG A 73 1.21 -20.73 -1.93
CA ARG A 73 2.65 -21.00 -1.89
C ARG A 73 3.39 -20.79 -3.21
N GLY A 74 2.71 -20.95 -4.36
CA GLY A 74 3.28 -20.75 -5.70
C GLY A 74 2.73 -19.55 -6.47
N ALA A 75 1.73 -18.82 -5.95
CA ALA A 75 1.32 -17.54 -6.51
C ALA A 75 2.34 -16.51 -6.02
N GLY A 76 3.30 -16.16 -6.88
CA GLY A 76 4.52 -15.43 -6.55
C GLY A 76 4.37 -14.44 -5.40
N ALA A 77 5.28 -14.54 -4.41
CA ALA A 77 5.32 -13.63 -3.28
C ALA A 77 5.21 -12.18 -3.77
N PRO A 78 4.47 -11.30 -3.07
CA PRO A 78 4.30 -9.89 -3.49
C PRO A 78 5.64 -9.16 -3.68
N TYR A 79 6.70 -9.64 -3.02
CA TYR A 79 8.06 -9.11 -3.11
C TYR A 79 9.05 -10.23 -3.48
N PRO A 80 9.12 -10.63 -4.76
CA PRO A 80 10.12 -11.61 -5.18
C PRO A 80 11.51 -10.96 -5.11
N PHE A 81 12.44 -11.62 -4.41
CA PHE A 81 13.84 -11.18 -4.33
C PHE A 81 14.78 -12.27 -4.88
N PRO A 82 15.67 -11.96 -5.84
CA PRO A 82 15.83 -10.65 -6.49
C PRO A 82 14.65 -10.30 -7.43
N PRO A 83 14.34 -9.00 -7.63
CA PRO A 83 13.29 -8.59 -8.55
C PRO A 83 13.67 -8.94 -9.99
N SER A 84 12.70 -9.42 -10.78
CA SER A 84 12.92 -9.68 -12.20
C SER A 84 13.16 -8.38 -12.98
N PRO A 85 13.83 -8.42 -14.15
CA PRO A 85 13.98 -7.24 -15.01
C PRO A 85 12.64 -6.57 -15.37
N ASP A 86 11.57 -7.35 -15.51
CA ASP A 86 10.23 -6.81 -15.79
C ASP A 86 9.62 -6.15 -14.56
N THR A 87 9.83 -6.72 -13.37
CA THR A 87 9.45 -6.11 -12.09
C THR A 87 10.16 -4.76 -11.91
N LEU A 88 11.45 -4.66 -12.23
CA LEU A 88 12.21 -3.41 -12.17
C LEU A 88 11.65 -2.33 -13.11
N LYS A 89 11.25 -2.70 -14.34
CA LYS A 89 10.59 -1.76 -15.26
C LYS A 89 9.28 -1.21 -14.67
N ILE A 90 8.52 -2.05 -13.97
CA ILE A 90 7.25 -1.62 -13.35
C ILE A 90 7.52 -0.67 -12.18
N TYR A 91 8.55 -0.94 -11.36
CA TYR A 91 9.01 0.01 -10.35
C TYR A 91 9.49 1.33 -10.96
N GLN A 92 10.13 1.30 -12.13
CA GLN A 92 10.54 2.51 -12.84
C GLN A 92 9.33 3.31 -13.34
N ILE A 93 8.28 2.66 -13.85
CA ILE A 93 7.01 3.30 -14.20
C ILE A 93 6.42 4.00 -12.97
N LEU A 94 6.33 3.29 -11.84
CA LEU A 94 5.79 3.84 -10.60
C LEU A 94 6.66 5.01 -10.08
N TYR A 95 7.99 4.88 -10.15
CA TYR A 95 8.94 5.93 -9.78
C TYR A 95 8.75 7.19 -10.62
N GLN A 96 8.51 7.04 -11.93
CA GLN A 96 8.34 8.18 -12.84
C GLN A 96 6.99 8.86 -12.65
N ALA A 97 5.93 8.09 -12.47
CA ALA A 97 4.56 8.59 -12.43
C ALA A 97 4.15 9.11 -11.05
N CYS A 98 4.50 8.42 -9.96
CA CYS A 98 4.03 8.74 -8.61
C CYS A 98 5.16 9.22 -7.68
N PRO A 99 4.86 10.03 -6.65
CA PRO A 99 5.85 10.54 -5.72
C PRO A 99 6.32 9.50 -4.69
N TYR A 100 5.70 8.32 -4.59
CA TYR A 100 5.94 7.32 -3.55
C TYR A 100 7.41 6.97 -3.30
N ILE A 101 8.10 6.48 -4.34
CA ILE A 101 9.48 6.01 -4.22
C ILE A 101 10.45 7.20 -4.17
N LYS A 102 10.14 8.28 -4.90
CA LYS A 102 10.93 9.53 -4.86
C LYS A 102 10.92 10.15 -3.47
N PHE A 103 9.77 10.18 -2.80
CA PHE A 103 9.62 10.64 -1.43
C PHE A 103 10.47 9.81 -0.48
N ALA A 104 10.42 8.48 -0.60
CA ALA A 104 11.26 7.58 0.20
C ALA A 104 12.75 7.87 0.02
N HIS A 105 13.20 8.01 -1.23
CA HIS A 105 14.61 8.31 -1.53
C HIS A 105 15.04 9.70 -1.05
N PHE A 106 14.23 10.75 -1.26
CA PHE A 106 14.61 12.12 -0.88
C PHE A 106 14.70 12.26 0.63
N THR A 107 13.71 11.76 1.37
CA THR A 107 13.71 11.81 2.83
C THR A 107 14.87 11.01 3.42
N ALA A 108 15.10 9.78 2.93
CA ALA A 108 16.22 8.96 3.38
C ALA A 108 17.58 9.58 3.04
N ASN A 109 17.78 10.01 1.79
CA ASN A 109 19.05 10.56 1.34
C ASN A 109 19.38 11.87 2.05
N GLN A 110 18.39 12.72 2.34
CA GLN A 110 18.61 13.94 3.11
C GLN A 110 19.07 13.63 4.53
N ALA A 111 18.42 12.69 5.23
CA ALA A 111 18.82 12.27 6.57
C ALA A 111 20.24 11.64 6.59
N ILE A 112 20.56 10.81 5.59
CA ILE A 112 21.89 10.23 5.42
C ILE A 112 22.93 11.33 5.16
N PHE A 113 22.66 12.24 4.22
CA PHE A 113 23.58 13.33 3.89
C PHE A 113 23.92 14.19 5.12
N GLU A 114 22.92 14.51 5.94
CA GLU A 114 23.11 15.29 7.17
C GLU A 114 23.88 14.51 8.23
N ALA A 115 23.61 13.22 8.42
CA ALA A 115 24.30 12.38 9.38
C ALA A 115 25.81 12.18 9.07
N PHE A 116 26.18 12.34 7.80
CA PHE A 116 27.57 12.18 7.32
C PHE A 116 28.22 13.49 6.87
N HIS A 117 27.58 14.64 7.13
CA HIS A 117 28.14 15.92 6.76
C HIS A 117 29.43 16.21 7.55
N GLY A 118 30.54 16.45 6.84
CA GLY A 118 31.84 16.75 7.47
C GLY A 118 32.63 15.53 7.95
N GLU A 119 32.21 14.31 7.59
CA GLU A 119 32.88 13.07 7.96
C GLU A 119 33.80 12.56 6.84
N ASP A 120 35.08 12.39 7.13
CA ASP A 120 36.06 11.89 6.16
C ASP A 120 35.94 10.39 5.89
N ARG A 121 35.28 9.64 6.80
CA ARG A 121 35.12 8.18 6.68
C ARG A 121 33.79 7.71 7.27
N VAL A 122 33.08 6.86 6.52
CA VAL A 122 31.86 6.18 6.99
C VAL A 122 32.24 4.86 7.67
N HIS A 123 32.21 4.82 9.01
CA HIS A 123 32.38 3.58 9.79
C HIS A 123 31.21 3.46 10.78
N ALA A 124 30.50 2.34 10.75
CA ALA A 124 29.27 2.03 11.51
C ALA A 124 28.00 2.83 11.12
N PRO A 125 26.79 2.24 11.25
CA PRO A 125 25.55 2.95 10.94
C PRO A 125 25.28 4.02 12.01
N LYS A 126 25.55 5.30 11.68
CA LYS A 126 25.21 6.46 12.53
C LYS A 126 23.72 6.80 12.51
N ILE A 127 23.07 6.50 11.39
CA ILE A 127 21.65 6.74 11.17
C ILE A 127 21.04 5.56 10.43
N MET A 128 19.83 5.21 10.82
CA MET A 128 18.97 4.29 10.09
C MET A 128 17.74 5.05 9.63
N THR A 129 17.42 4.96 8.35
CA THR A 129 16.20 5.51 7.78
C THR A 129 15.20 4.38 7.55
N LEU A 130 13.97 4.59 7.98
CA LEU A 130 12.87 3.64 7.82
C LEU A 130 11.75 4.32 7.04
N VAL A 131 11.46 3.78 5.85
CA VAL A 131 10.35 4.22 5.01
C VAL A 131 9.43 3.03 4.78
N GLU A 132 8.21 3.14 5.26
CA GLU A 132 7.26 2.02 5.32
C GLU A 132 5.87 2.42 4.84
N GLN A 133 5.10 1.41 4.43
CA GLN A 133 3.71 1.61 4.04
C GLN A 133 2.85 1.93 5.28
N GLU A 134 2.12 3.04 5.24
CA GLU A 134 1.31 3.54 6.35
C GLU A 134 -0.07 2.85 6.39
N ALA A 135 -0.05 1.57 6.76
CA ALA A 135 -1.24 0.73 6.78
C ALA A 135 -1.23 -0.29 7.93
N GLY A 136 -2.40 -0.52 8.54
CA GLY A 136 -2.59 -1.49 9.62
C GLY A 136 -2.97 -2.90 9.14
N HIS A 137 -2.24 -3.47 8.19
CA HIS A 137 -2.61 -4.74 7.54
C HIS A 137 -2.26 -5.99 8.35
N ASN A 138 -1.72 -5.87 9.56
CA ASN A 138 -1.26 -7.01 10.35
C ASN A 138 -2.13 -7.32 11.59
N GLY A 139 -3.30 -6.68 11.73
CA GLY A 139 -4.23 -6.97 12.82
C GLY A 139 -4.65 -8.46 12.87
N PRO A 140 -5.07 -8.97 14.05
CA PRO A 140 -5.38 -10.40 14.21
C PRO A 140 -6.68 -10.83 13.50
N TYR A 141 -7.65 -9.92 13.35
CA TYR A 141 -8.96 -10.21 12.79
C TYR A 141 -9.02 -9.91 11.28
N PHE A 142 -9.57 -10.86 10.51
CA PHE A 142 -9.70 -10.75 9.05
C PHE A 142 -10.49 -9.52 8.61
N LEU A 143 -11.69 -9.29 9.16
CA LEU A 143 -12.55 -8.19 8.73
C LEU A 143 -11.91 -6.81 8.97
N GLY A 144 -11.17 -6.67 10.08
CA GLY A 144 -10.43 -5.44 10.37
C GLY A 144 -9.30 -5.19 9.35
N ARG A 145 -8.54 -6.23 9.00
CA ARG A 145 -7.53 -6.14 7.93
C ARG A 145 -8.15 -5.82 6.58
N PHE A 146 -9.27 -6.46 6.25
CA PHE A 146 -9.98 -6.25 4.98
C PHE A 146 -10.44 -4.80 4.83
N LEU A 147 -11.08 -4.24 5.87
CA LEU A 147 -11.55 -2.85 5.85
C LEU A 147 -10.39 -1.86 5.73
N GLU A 148 -9.31 -2.06 6.51
CA GLU A 148 -8.13 -1.21 6.45
C GLU A 148 -7.46 -1.27 5.06
N ALA A 149 -7.33 -2.48 4.49
CA ALA A 149 -6.80 -2.66 3.14
C ALA A 149 -7.68 -1.99 2.09
N LEU A 150 -9.00 -2.13 2.18
CA LEU A 150 -9.92 -1.51 1.24
C LEU A 150 -9.73 0.02 1.24
N HIS A 151 -9.70 0.66 2.41
CA HIS A 151 -9.44 2.09 2.51
C HIS A 151 -8.06 2.49 1.98
N TYR A 152 -7.01 1.73 2.31
CA TYR A 152 -5.64 2.02 1.89
C TYR A 152 -5.48 1.92 0.36
N TYR A 153 -5.93 0.81 -0.25
CA TYR A 153 -5.80 0.64 -1.69
C TYR A 153 -6.79 1.51 -2.48
N SER A 154 -7.97 1.86 -1.96
CA SER A 154 -8.82 2.87 -2.61
C SER A 154 -8.07 4.20 -2.78
N ALA A 155 -7.37 4.67 -1.75
CA ALA A 155 -6.57 5.90 -1.85
C ALA A 155 -5.43 5.78 -2.88
N ILE A 156 -4.77 4.61 -2.95
CA ILE A 156 -3.73 4.36 -3.96
C ILE A 156 -4.35 4.35 -5.36
N PHE A 157 -5.45 3.65 -5.59
CA PHE A 157 -6.07 3.58 -6.92
C PHE A 157 -6.61 4.94 -7.37
N ASP A 158 -7.18 5.74 -6.46
CA ASP A 158 -7.59 7.11 -6.75
C ASP A 158 -6.39 7.98 -7.15
N SER A 159 -5.26 7.83 -6.46
CA SER A 159 -4.02 8.53 -6.83
C SER A 159 -3.52 8.12 -8.22
N LEU A 160 -3.69 6.85 -8.60
CA LEU A 160 -3.27 6.35 -9.91
C LEU A 160 -4.18 6.91 -11.01
N ASP A 161 -5.48 7.05 -10.78
CA ASP A 161 -6.40 7.67 -11.75
C ASP A 161 -6.15 9.16 -11.95
N ALA A 162 -5.68 9.86 -10.91
CA ALA A 162 -5.24 11.25 -11.04
C ALA A 162 -3.87 11.38 -11.75
N THR A 163 -3.05 10.33 -11.71
CA THR A 163 -1.67 10.36 -12.23
C THR A 163 -1.57 9.84 -13.66
N PHE A 164 -2.33 8.79 -14.00
CA PHE A 164 -2.26 8.10 -15.28
C PHE A 164 -3.48 8.41 -16.16
N PRO A 165 -3.33 8.39 -17.50
CA PRO A 165 -4.48 8.39 -18.41
C PRO A 165 -5.40 7.18 -18.17
N ALA A 166 -6.69 7.34 -18.46
CA ALA A 166 -7.72 6.31 -18.22
C ALA A 166 -7.41 4.94 -18.87
N ASP A 167 -6.83 4.95 -20.07
CA ASP A 167 -6.37 3.75 -20.80
C ASP A 167 -4.84 3.64 -20.80
N SER A 168 -4.27 3.50 -19.59
CA SER A 168 -2.82 3.42 -19.39
C SER A 168 -2.37 1.97 -19.17
N ALA A 169 -1.79 1.36 -20.20
CA ALA A 169 -1.10 0.07 -20.06
C ALA A 169 -0.01 0.07 -18.97
N PRO A 170 0.78 1.15 -18.77
CA PRO A 170 1.68 1.29 -17.62
C PRO A 170 0.95 1.21 -16.27
N ARG A 171 -0.19 1.90 -16.11
CA ARG A 171 -1.01 1.84 -14.88
C ARG A 171 -1.48 0.41 -14.61
N MET A 172 -2.05 -0.24 -15.62
CA MET A 172 -2.53 -1.62 -15.50
C MET A 172 -1.42 -2.58 -15.06
N LYS A 173 -0.19 -2.39 -15.55
CA LYS A 173 0.97 -3.18 -15.10
C LYS A 173 1.30 -2.94 -13.62
N VAL A 174 1.27 -1.69 -13.15
CA VAL A 174 1.46 -1.37 -11.72
C VAL A 174 0.39 -2.06 -10.87
N GLU A 175 -0.88 -1.90 -11.25
CA GLU A 175 -2.02 -2.48 -10.53
C GLU A 175 -1.95 -4.00 -10.50
N GLN A 176 -1.71 -4.66 -11.64
CA GLN A 176 -1.72 -6.13 -11.75
C GLN A 176 -0.49 -6.81 -11.18
N CYS A 177 0.69 -6.18 -11.28
CA CYS A 177 1.96 -6.84 -10.94
C CYS A 177 2.51 -6.41 -9.58
N LEU A 178 2.12 -5.25 -9.04
CA LEU A 178 2.55 -4.80 -7.72
C LEU A 178 1.39 -4.84 -6.71
N LEU A 179 0.28 -4.17 -7.00
CA LEU A 179 -0.81 -4.01 -6.02
C LEU A 179 -1.67 -5.26 -5.86
N ALA A 180 -2.04 -5.93 -6.95
CA ALA A 180 -2.91 -7.10 -6.89
C ALA A 180 -2.30 -8.30 -6.13
N PRO A 181 -1.01 -8.64 -6.28
CA PRO A 181 -0.37 -9.66 -5.45
C PRO A 181 -0.35 -9.29 -3.96
N GLU A 182 -0.14 -8.00 -3.64
CA GLU A 182 -0.14 -7.49 -2.27
C GLU A 182 -1.53 -7.58 -1.64
N ILE A 183 -2.57 -7.06 -2.32
CA ILE A 183 -3.99 -7.19 -1.93
C ILE A 183 -4.35 -8.65 -1.69
N ARG A 184 -3.99 -9.54 -2.64
CA ARG A 184 -4.25 -10.97 -2.53
C ARG A 184 -3.57 -11.55 -1.29
N ASN A 185 -2.33 -11.18 -1.00
CA ASN A 185 -1.62 -11.69 0.16
C ASN A 185 -2.26 -11.22 1.48
N VAL A 186 -2.65 -9.95 1.56
CA VAL A 186 -3.32 -9.38 2.75
C VAL A 186 -4.68 -10.06 3.01
N VAL A 187 -5.48 -10.28 1.96
CA VAL A 187 -6.87 -10.75 2.07
C VAL A 187 -6.95 -12.28 2.09
N ALA A 188 -6.22 -12.98 1.23
CA ALA A 188 -6.40 -14.42 1.02
C ALA A 188 -5.51 -15.31 1.89
N CYS A 189 -4.33 -14.84 2.29
CA CYS A 189 -3.38 -15.66 3.04
C CYS A 189 -3.55 -15.54 4.56
N GLU A 190 -3.08 -16.55 5.28
CA GLU A 190 -2.96 -16.57 6.74
C GLU A 190 -1.63 -17.22 7.16
N GLY A 191 -1.27 -17.11 8.44
CA GLY A 191 -0.07 -17.77 8.98
C GLY A 191 1.21 -17.36 8.25
N ALA A 192 2.11 -18.31 8.02
CA ALA A 192 3.39 -18.06 7.36
C ALA A 192 3.26 -17.61 5.88
N GLU A 193 2.14 -17.92 5.23
CA GLU A 193 1.88 -17.58 3.82
C GLU A 193 1.50 -16.09 3.65
N ARG A 194 1.06 -15.43 4.74
CA ARG A 194 0.80 -13.99 4.74
C ARG A 194 2.08 -13.25 5.09
N VAL A 195 2.66 -12.57 4.10
CA VAL A 195 3.93 -11.83 4.19
C VAL A 195 3.73 -10.32 4.12
N ALA A 196 2.67 -9.83 3.46
CA ALA A 196 2.26 -8.43 3.45
C ALA A 196 1.64 -8.09 4.83
N ARG A 197 2.50 -7.61 5.73
CA ARG A 197 2.20 -7.35 7.15
C ARG A 197 2.55 -5.91 7.52
N HIS A 198 2.01 -4.98 6.75
CA HIS A 198 2.29 -3.56 6.96
C HIS A 198 1.80 -3.12 8.33
N GLU A 199 2.52 -2.18 8.89
CA GLU A 199 2.29 -1.60 10.20
C GLU A 199 2.45 -0.10 10.12
N ARG A 200 1.61 0.61 10.86
CA ARG A 200 1.64 2.07 10.93
C ARG A 200 2.89 2.57 11.64
N LEU A 201 3.28 3.81 11.33
CA LEU A 201 4.43 4.51 11.89
C LEU A 201 4.44 4.47 13.43
N ASP A 202 3.29 4.64 14.08
CA ASP A 202 3.19 4.56 15.54
C ASP A 202 3.64 3.21 16.11
N ARG A 203 3.42 2.11 15.38
CA ARG A 203 3.88 0.78 15.82
C ARG A 203 5.37 0.61 15.56
N TRP A 204 5.85 1.03 14.40
CA TRP A 204 7.28 1.03 14.10
C TRP A 204 8.07 1.87 15.09
N ARG A 205 7.57 3.06 15.46
CA ARG A 205 8.17 3.93 16.47
C ARG A 205 8.41 3.17 17.79
N ARG A 206 7.38 2.51 18.31
CA ARG A 206 7.51 1.71 19.54
C ARG A 206 8.53 0.59 19.39
N ILE A 207 8.50 -0.14 18.27
CA ILE A 207 9.47 -1.22 18.00
C ILE A 207 10.91 -0.68 18.00
N MET A 208 11.13 0.49 17.40
CA MET A 208 12.45 1.12 17.32
C MET A 208 12.93 1.59 18.69
N GLU A 209 12.09 2.30 19.43
CA GLU A 209 12.38 2.80 20.78
C GLU A 209 12.65 1.65 21.77
N ASP A 210 11.83 0.58 21.72
CA ASP A 210 12.01 -0.62 22.56
C ASP A 210 13.33 -1.35 22.27
N ARG A 211 13.95 -1.12 21.10
CA ARG A 211 15.25 -1.67 20.70
C ARG A 211 16.41 -0.71 20.97
N GLY A 212 16.16 0.41 21.64
CA GLY A 212 17.19 1.37 22.04
C GLY A 212 17.54 2.41 20.98
N PHE A 213 16.81 2.47 19.87
CA PHE A 213 17.04 3.50 18.86
C PHE A 213 16.40 4.81 19.28
N GLU A 214 17.09 5.92 19.03
CA GLU A 214 16.59 7.26 19.31
C GLU A 214 16.01 7.89 18.04
N ALA A 215 14.79 8.43 18.11
CA ALA A 215 14.17 9.13 16.99
C ALA A 215 14.96 10.40 16.62
N VAL A 216 15.27 10.57 15.33
CA VAL A 216 15.89 11.76 14.77
C VAL A 216 14.86 12.47 13.89
N PRO A 217 14.42 13.70 14.24
CA PRO A 217 13.49 14.45 13.41
C PRO A 217 14.06 14.69 12.01
N LEU A 218 13.24 14.46 10.97
CA LEU A 218 13.56 14.82 9.60
C LEU A 218 13.67 16.34 9.49
N SER A 219 14.71 16.81 8.80
CA SER A 219 15.08 18.23 8.78
C SER A 219 14.10 19.08 7.96
N PRO A 220 14.08 20.42 8.19
CA PRO A 220 13.33 21.34 7.34
C PRO A 220 13.71 21.25 5.86
N ALA A 221 14.95 20.85 5.54
CA ALA A 221 15.37 20.60 4.16
C ALA A 221 14.67 19.37 3.56
N ALA A 222 14.53 18.28 4.33
CA ALA A 222 13.77 17.10 3.91
C ALA A 222 12.28 17.42 3.69
N VAL A 223 11.71 18.24 4.58
CA VAL A 223 10.32 18.74 4.44
C VAL A 223 10.18 19.57 3.16
N GLY A 224 11.05 20.56 2.96
CA GLY A 224 11.01 21.44 1.80
C GLY A 224 11.19 20.70 0.47
N GLN A 225 12.14 19.75 0.40
CA GLN A 225 12.32 18.91 -0.79
C GLN A 225 11.08 18.04 -1.07
N SER A 226 10.44 17.51 -0.02
CA SER A 226 9.22 16.73 -0.16
C SER A 226 8.06 17.58 -0.66
N GLN A 227 7.90 18.81 -0.17
CA GLN A 227 6.88 19.76 -0.65
C GLN A 227 7.11 20.13 -2.12
N VAL A 228 8.35 20.43 -2.52
CA VAL A 228 8.70 20.70 -3.92
C VAL A 228 8.40 19.48 -4.80
N LEU A 229 8.74 18.27 -4.35
CA LEU A 229 8.43 17.03 -5.05
C LEU A 229 6.91 16.93 -5.30
N LEU A 230 6.07 17.17 -4.30
CA LEU A 230 4.61 17.09 -4.47
C LEU A 230 4.08 18.16 -5.43
N GLY A 231 4.66 19.36 -5.44
CA GLY A 231 4.32 20.41 -6.40
C GLY A 231 4.48 19.99 -7.86
N LEU A 232 5.33 18.99 -8.16
CA LEU A 232 5.51 18.44 -9.51
C LEU A 232 4.37 17.50 -9.95
N TYR A 233 3.52 17.02 -9.03
CA TYR A 233 2.43 16.05 -9.31
C TYR A 233 1.03 16.68 -9.16
N GLY A 234 0.93 17.99 -9.37
CA GLY A 234 -0.30 18.74 -9.18
C GLY A 234 -0.34 19.41 -7.81
N ALA A 235 -0.37 20.74 -7.84
CA ALA A 235 -0.34 21.57 -6.63
C ALA A 235 -1.65 21.43 -5.84
N GLY A 236 -1.70 20.50 -4.89
CA GLY A 236 -2.71 20.48 -3.81
C GLY A 236 -3.99 19.67 -4.04
N ASP A 237 -4.26 19.17 -5.25
CA ASP A 237 -5.53 18.46 -5.56
C ASP A 237 -5.52 16.96 -5.23
N GLY A 238 -4.50 16.46 -4.52
CA GLY A 238 -4.36 15.03 -4.26
C GLY A 238 -3.34 14.70 -3.19
N TYR A 239 -2.06 14.65 -3.57
CA TYR A 239 -1.00 14.28 -2.63
C TYR A 239 -0.83 15.32 -1.52
N ARG A 240 -0.69 14.85 -0.27
CA ARG A 240 -0.47 15.68 0.91
C ARG A 240 0.74 15.21 1.69
N LEU A 241 1.41 16.15 2.34
CA LEU A 241 2.52 15.88 3.25
C LEU A 241 2.11 16.31 4.66
N ASN A 242 2.21 15.40 5.61
CA ASN A 242 1.96 15.69 7.03
C ASN A 242 3.21 15.36 7.84
N GLU A 243 3.43 16.14 8.90
CA GLU A 243 4.48 15.89 9.89
C GLU A 243 3.87 15.20 11.12
N ASP A 244 4.50 14.14 11.60
CA ASP A 244 4.11 13.46 12.85
C ASP A 244 5.34 13.19 13.72
N LYS A 245 5.52 13.98 14.78
CA LYS A 245 6.60 13.81 15.77
C LYS A 245 7.99 13.63 15.13
N GLY A 246 8.34 14.51 14.19
CA GLY A 246 9.61 14.48 13.48
C GLY A 246 9.69 13.47 12.32
N CYS A 247 8.62 12.73 12.04
CA CYS A 247 8.49 11.87 10.87
C CYS A 247 7.69 12.58 9.78
N LEU A 248 7.78 12.09 8.54
CA LEU A 248 7.00 12.59 7.40
C LEU A 248 6.05 11.53 6.86
N LEU A 249 4.81 11.93 6.60
CA LEU A 249 3.77 11.10 6.05
C LEU A 249 3.36 11.65 4.68
N LEU A 250 3.61 10.88 3.63
CA LEU A 250 3.04 11.11 2.30
C LEU A 250 1.68 10.43 2.23
N GLY A 251 0.65 11.19 1.90
CA GLY A 251 -0.72 10.70 1.73
C GLY A 251 -1.36 11.10 0.41
N TRP A 252 -2.50 10.47 0.11
CA TRP A 252 -3.44 10.90 -0.90
C TRP A 252 -4.72 11.37 -0.20
N GLN A 253 -5.10 12.63 -0.44
CA GLN A 253 -6.15 13.31 0.30
C GLN A 253 -5.92 13.17 1.81
N ASP A 254 -6.85 12.53 2.52
CA ASP A 254 -6.84 12.41 3.98
C ASP A 254 -6.15 11.12 4.43
N ARG A 255 -5.72 10.26 3.50
CA ARG A 255 -5.16 8.94 3.79
C ARG A 255 -3.65 8.95 3.63
N ALA A 256 -2.93 8.72 4.71
CA ALA A 256 -1.50 8.45 4.66
C ALA A 256 -1.21 7.12 3.93
N ILE A 257 -0.17 7.12 3.09
CA ILE A 257 0.24 5.98 2.26
C ILE A 257 1.65 5.53 2.62
N ILE A 258 2.58 6.45 2.83
CA ILE A 258 3.98 6.13 3.17
C ILE A 258 4.43 6.99 4.34
N GLY A 259 5.06 6.37 5.33
CA GLY A 259 5.73 7.06 6.43
C GLY A 259 7.24 6.94 6.34
N ALA A 260 7.94 8.05 6.54
CA ALA A 260 9.40 8.14 6.60
C ALA A 260 9.86 8.62 7.98
N SER A 261 10.84 7.93 8.54
CA SER A 261 11.44 8.22 9.85
C SER A 261 12.95 7.97 9.84
N ALA A 262 13.66 8.61 10.76
CA ALA A 262 15.10 8.43 10.93
C ALA A 262 15.43 8.15 12.40
N TRP A 263 16.48 7.36 12.62
CA TRP A 263 16.81 6.76 13.91
C TRP A 263 18.31 6.75 14.12
N ARG A 264 18.77 7.11 15.32
CA ARG A 264 20.17 6.96 15.74
C ARG A 264 20.34 5.62 16.48
N CYS A 265 21.42 4.91 16.13
CA CYS A 265 21.84 3.65 16.75
C CYS A 265 22.62 3.87 18.05
#